data_AF-A0AA96XBK8-F1
#
_entry.id   AF-A0AA96XBK8-F1
#
_cell.length_a   1.000
_cell.length_b   1.000
_cell.length_c   1.000
_cell.angle_alpha   90.00
_cell.angle_beta   90.00
_cell.angle_gamma   90.00
#
_symmetry.space_group_name_H-M   'P 1'
#
loop_
_entity.id
_entity.type
_entity.pdbx_description
1 polymer ?
#
loop_
_entity_poly.entity_id
_entity_poly.type
_entity_poly.pdbx_seq_one_letter_code
_entity_poly.pdbx_strand_id
1 'polypeptide(L)'
;MTSGRFAPFFAGLLLLTTAGCGGEAPRCTECPAVEGRYRLQFDTSGGVPPECALLGVEVPTGEVLDIARSGENLTSRLAGVPVRGTITSQGTFVMTGTGVPSANRTDTLTLTGTYLAPLADGGTASINGVLTGSYARASDTGGQRCNVSSPFSATRD
;
A
#
# COMPACT_ATOMS: atom_id res chain seq x y z
N MET A 1 -42.65 -32.54 -51.40
CA MET A 1 -41.92 -32.53 -52.68
C MET A 1 -41.59 -31.07 -52.95
N THR A 2 -40.37 -30.55 -52.94
CA THR A 2 -39.07 -31.09 -53.37
C THR A 2 -37.94 -30.33 -52.66
N SER A 3 -36.86 -31.07 -52.47
CA SER A 3 -35.63 -30.78 -51.74
C SER A 3 -34.59 -29.98 -52.56
N GLY A 4 -33.65 -29.33 -51.86
CA GLY A 4 -32.29 -28.98 -52.34
C GLY A 4 -31.61 -28.05 -51.31
N ARG A 5 -30.67 -28.44 -50.42
CA ARG A 5 -29.35 -29.12 -50.44
C ARG A 5 -28.14 -28.26 -50.92
N PHE A 6 -27.34 -27.81 -49.93
CA PHE A 6 -25.86 -27.69 -49.79
C PHE A 6 -25.02 -26.98 -50.88
N ALA A 7 -23.92 -26.24 -50.68
CA ALA A 7 -23.09 -25.69 -49.57
C ALA A 7 -22.03 -24.73 -50.22
N PRO A 8 -20.82 -24.50 -49.67
CA PRO A 8 -20.35 -23.38 -48.82
C PRO A 8 -19.33 -22.42 -49.52
N PHE A 9 -18.98 -21.28 -48.91
CA PHE A 9 -17.68 -20.64 -49.13
C PHE A 9 -17.23 -19.80 -47.91
N PHE A 10 -16.01 -20.08 -47.44
CA PHE A 10 -15.29 -19.44 -46.35
C PHE A 10 -14.71 -18.08 -46.76
N ALA A 11 -14.82 -17.07 -45.88
CA ALA A 11 -13.85 -16.01 -45.63
C ALA A 11 -14.41 -15.21 -44.43
N GLY A 12 -13.86 -15.30 -43.23
CA GLY A 12 -12.55 -14.78 -42.92
C GLY A 12 -12.68 -13.34 -42.42
N LEU A 13 -13.12 -13.14 -41.17
CA LEU A 13 -12.88 -11.89 -40.45
C LEU A 13 -12.47 -12.21 -39.01
N LEU A 14 -11.15 -12.26 -38.80
CA LEU A 14 -10.54 -12.10 -37.50
C LEU A 14 -10.90 -10.71 -36.96
N LEU A 15 -11.58 -10.65 -35.83
CA LEU A 15 -11.52 -9.51 -34.91
C LEU A 15 -10.79 -9.97 -33.66
N LEU A 16 -9.49 -9.71 -33.65
CA LEU A 16 -8.62 -9.70 -32.48
C LEU A 16 -8.90 -8.44 -31.64
N THR A 17 -8.70 -8.57 -30.33
CA THR A 17 -8.60 -7.52 -29.29
C THR A 17 -9.95 -6.89 -28.90
N THR A 18 -10.42 -7.00 -27.66
CA THR A 18 -9.77 -6.44 -26.46
C THR A 18 -9.87 -7.36 -25.24
N ALA A 19 -8.73 -7.54 -24.57
CA ALA A 19 -8.68 -7.90 -23.16
C ALA A 19 -9.41 -6.81 -22.34
N GLY A 20 -10.46 -7.21 -21.64
CA GLY A 20 -11.16 -6.40 -20.65
C GLY A 20 -11.18 -7.14 -19.31
N CYS A 21 -9.99 -7.44 -18.77
CA CYS A 21 -9.86 -7.70 -17.33
C CYS A 21 -10.19 -6.39 -16.62
N GLY A 22 -11.28 -6.38 -15.85
CA GLY A 22 -11.65 -5.24 -15.03
C GLY A 22 -13.00 -5.47 -14.41
N GLY A 23 -13.13 -6.59 -13.67
CA GLY A 23 -14.30 -6.81 -12.82
C GLY A 23 -14.48 -5.59 -11.94
N GLU A 24 -15.61 -4.92 -12.09
CA GLU A 24 -16.02 -3.83 -11.23
C GLU A 24 -16.15 -4.42 -9.83
N ALA A 25 -15.14 -4.18 -8.98
CA ALA A 25 -15.20 -4.57 -7.59
C ALA A 25 -16.47 -3.96 -7.00
N PRO A 26 -17.31 -4.73 -6.28
CA PRO A 26 -18.53 -4.21 -5.69
C PRO A 26 -18.17 -2.96 -4.88
N ARG A 27 -18.76 -1.82 -5.25
CA ARG A 27 -18.53 -0.57 -4.52
C ARG A 27 -18.99 -0.80 -3.10
N CYS A 28 -18.03 -0.76 -2.16
CA CYS A 28 -18.36 -0.91 -0.77
C CYS A 28 -19.06 0.38 -0.31
N THR A 29 -20.38 0.41 -0.41
CA THR A 29 -21.23 1.58 -0.09
C THR A 29 -21.23 1.95 1.40
N GLU A 30 -20.64 1.10 2.25
CA GLU A 30 -20.55 1.30 3.71
C GLU A 30 -19.10 1.25 4.24
N CYS A 31 -18.10 1.19 3.36
CA CYS A 31 -16.71 1.19 3.77
C CYS A 31 -16.21 2.62 4.03
N PRO A 32 -15.40 2.85 5.08
CA PRO A 32 -14.63 4.09 5.19
C PRO A 32 -13.85 4.31 3.90
N ALA A 33 -14.02 5.48 3.27
CA ALA A 33 -13.42 5.80 1.99
C ALA A 33 -11.91 6.06 2.11
N VAL A 34 -11.14 5.23 2.83
CA VAL A 34 -9.72 5.37 3.20
C VAL A 34 -8.76 5.39 2.00
N GLU A 35 -9.21 4.95 0.83
CA GLU A 35 -8.41 4.99 -0.39
C GLU A 35 -8.03 6.43 -0.78
N GLY A 36 -6.81 6.58 -1.30
CA GLY A 36 -6.29 7.88 -1.70
C GLY A 36 -4.81 8.06 -1.38
N ARG A 37 -4.32 9.26 -1.68
CA ARG A 37 -2.93 9.67 -1.50
C ARG A 37 -2.79 10.44 -0.20
N TYR A 38 -1.86 10.02 0.66
CA TYR A 38 -1.60 10.64 1.95
C TYR A 38 -0.16 11.10 2.05
N ARG A 39 0.07 12.33 2.51
CA ARG A 39 1.42 12.82 2.82
C ARG A 39 1.76 12.54 4.26
N LEU A 40 2.66 11.58 4.48
CA LEU A 40 3.08 11.19 5.81
C LEU A 40 3.96 12.27 6.44
N GLN A 41 3.62 12.60 7.68
CA GLN A 41 4.40 13.45 8.58
C GLN A 41 4.78 12.59 9.78
N PHE A 42 6.06 12.26 9.89
CA PHE A 42 6.60 11.49 11.00
C PHE A 42 7.06 12.41 12.12
N ASP A 43 6.77 12.03 13.36
CA ASP A 43 7.39 12.65 14.52
C ASP A 43 8.86 12.23 14.58
N THR A 44 9.74 13.20 14.31
CA THR A 44 11.20 13.02 14.26
C THR A 44 11.90 13.54 15.52
N SER A 45 11.14 13.96 16.54
CA SER A 45 11.67 14.58 17.76
C SER A 45 12.66 13.69 18.51
N GLY A 46 12.47 12.37 18.42
CA GLY A 46 13.32 11.36 19.04
C GLY A 46 14.56 10.98 18.25
N GLY A 47 14.70 11.44 17.00
CA GLY A 47 15.79 11.06 16.11
C GLY A 47 15.78 9.58 15.70
N VAL A 48 16.81 9.18 14.93
CA VAL A 48 17.04 7.78 14.56
C VAL A 48 18.03 7.18 15.57
N PRO A 49 17.76 5.99 16.14
CA PRO A 49 18.74 5.30 17.00
C PRO A 49 20.09 5.13 16.28
N PRO A 50 21.23 5.26 16.98
CA PRO A 50 22.56 5.23 16.35
C PRO A 50 22.83 3.92 15.58
N GLU A 51 22.30 2.79 16.06
CA GLU A 51 22.37 1.50 15.38
C GLU A 51 21.64 1.49 14.02
N CYS A 52 20.60 2.32 13.86
CA CYS A 52 19.86 2.50 12.61
C CYS A 52 20.56 3.51 11.70
N ALA A 53 21.14 4.57 12.25
CA ALA A 53 21.98 5.49 11.50
C ALA A 53 23.17 4.77 10.85
N LEU A 54 23.81 3.84 11.58
CA LEU A 54 24.87 2.96 11.06
C LEU A 54 24.41 2.02 9.93
N LEU A 55 23.10 1.73 9.85
CA LEU A 55 22.50 0.97 8.74
C LEU A 55 22.07 1.85 7.56
N GLY A 56 22.28 3.17 7.63
CA GLY A 56 21.80 4.13 6.63
C GLY A 56 20.27 4.23 6.61
N VAL A 57 19.63 3.99 7.76
CA VAL A 57 18.19 4.20 7.91
C VAL A 57 17.96 5.66 8.25
N GLU A 58 17.11 6.31 7.46
CA GLU A 58 16.67 7.69 7.67
C GLU A 58 15.17 7.68 7.92
N VAL A 59 14.66 8.65 8.69
CA VAL A 59 13.21 8.83 8.79
C VAL A 59 12.72 9.41 7.45
N PRO A 60 11.76 8.76 6.77
CA PRO A 60 11.24 9.28 5.51
C PRO A 60 10.63 10.68 5.75
N THR A 61 11.00 11.67 4.95
CA THR A 61 10.38 13.01 5.03
C THR A 61 9.56 13.24 3.77
N GLY A 62 8.31 13.69 3.93
CA GLY A 62 7.41 13.95 2.80
C GLY A 62 7.01 12.70 2.00
N GLU A 63 7.14 11.52 2.61
CA GLU A 63 6.79 10.26 1.96
C GLU A 63 5.29 10.23 1.66
N VAL A 64 4.96 9.74 0.48
CA VAL A 64 3.58 9.65 0.00
C VAL A 64 3.12 8.21 0.12
N LEU A 65 2.02 8.02 0.82
CA LEU A 65 1.36 6.73 0.97
C LEU A 65 0.11 6.69 0.08
N ASP A 66 0.22 6.01 -1.06
CA ASP A 66 -0.91 5.76 -1.96
C ASP A 66 -1.65 4.49 -1.51
N ILE A 67 -2.78 4.64 -0.83
CA ILE A 67 -3.57 3.52 -0.32
C ILE A 67 -4.61 3.13 -1.37
N ALA A 68 -4.52 1.90 -1.87
CA ALA A 68 -5.56 1.26 -2.65
C ALA A 68 -6.29 0.21 -1.80
N ARG A 69 -7.61 0.13 -1.97
CA ARG A 69 -8.49 -0.75 -1.20
C ARG A 69 -9.20 -1.76 -2.09
N SER A 70 -9.32 -3.00 -1.61
CA SER A 70 -10.14 -4.05 -2.23
C SER A 70 -10.86 -4.84 -1.15
N GLY A 71 -12.13 -4.50 -0.89
CA GLY A 71 -12.88 -5.03 0.25
C GLY A 71 -12.29 -4.53 1.57
N GLU A 72 -11.87 -5.42 2.45
CA GLU A 72 -11.15 -5.05 3.69
C GLU A 72 -9.63 -4.95 3.49
N ASN A 73 -9.13 -5.39 2.34
CA ASN A 73 -7.69 -5.43 2.07
C ASN A 73 -7.18 -4.05 1.62
N LEU A 74 -6.04 -3.66 2.16
CA LEU A 74 -5.29 -2.47 1.78
C LEU A 74 -3.97 -2.87 1.13
N THR A 75 -3.59 -2.12 0.10
CA THR A 75 -2.28 -2.23 -0.54
C THR A 75 -1.69 -0.84 -0.72
N SER A 76 -0.39 -0.70 -0.45
CA SER A 76 0.34 0.54 -0.64
C SER A 76 1.84 0.27 -0.81
N ARG A 77 2.64 1.34 -0.83
CA ARG A 77 4.10 1.29 -0.84
C ARG A 77 4.63 2.37 0.10
N LEU A 78 5.58 2.00 0.95
CA LEU A 78 6.24 2.91 1.87
C LEU A 78 7.76 2.77 1.71
N ALA A 79 8.46 3.86 1.41
CA ALA A 79 9.91 3.88 1.21
C ALA A 79 10.41 2.81 0.21
N GLY A 80 9.64 2.61 -0.86
CA GLY A 80 9.91 1.56 -1.87
C GLY A 80 9.46 0.14 -1.47
N VAL A 81 9.11 -0.11 -0.22
CA VAL A 81 8.65 -1.42 0.28
C VAL A 81 7.15 -1.57 0.04
N PRO A 82 6.69 -2.62 -0.67
CA PRO A 82 5.26 -2.89 -0.81
C PRO A 82 4.69 -3.32 0.55
N VAL A 83 3.67 -2.60 1.02
CA VAL A 83 2.96 -2.90 2.28
C VAL A 83 1.53 -3.32 1.97
N ARG A 84 1.03 -4.30 2.71
CA ARG A 84 -0.32 -4.83 2.57
C ARG A 84 -0.93 -5.12 3.92
N GLY A 85 -2.25 -5.06 4.01
CA GLY A 85 -2.93 -5.48 5.22
C GLY A 85 -4.42 -5.24 5.13
N THR A 86 -5.04 -4.88 6.23
CA THR A 86 -6.50 -4.78 6.33
C THR A 86 -6.97 -3.56 7.11
N ILE A 87 -8.23 -3.20 6.91
CA ILE A 87 -8.94 -2.16 7.66
C ILE A 87 -10.26 -2.70 8.22
N THR A 88 -10.57 -2.34 9.45
CA THR A 88 -11.83 -2.68 10.11
C THR A 88 -12.95 -1.70 9.73
N SER A 89 -14.20 -2.07 10.01
CA SER A 89 -15.35 -1.16 9.88
C SER A 89 -15.23 0.11 10.75
N GLN A 90 -14.46 0.05 11.83
CA GLN A 90 -14.18 1.17 12.73
C GLN A 90 -13.09 2.13 12.20
N GLY A 91 -12.48 1.81 11.05
CA GLY A 91 -11.43 2.63 10.45
C GLY A 91 -10.01 2.35 10.98
N THR A 92 -9.83 1.35 11.84
CA THR A 92 -8.49 0.93 12.29
C THR A 92 -7.85 0.04 11.23
N PHE A 93 -6.59 0.28 10.90
CA PHE A 93 -5.85 -0.50 9.91
C PHE A 93 -4.49 -0.96 10.41
N VAL A 94 -4.03 -2.06 9.84
CA VAL A 94 -2.66 -2.57 9.98
C VAL A 94 -2.16 -2.94 8.59
N MET A 95 -0.98 -2.47 8.22
CA MET A 95 -0.30 -2.83 6.98
C MET A 95 1.13 -3.23 7.28
N THR A 96 1.58 -4.36 6.73
CA THR A 96 2.94 -4.87 6.89
C THR A 96 3.56 -5.13 5.53
N GLY A 97 4.87 -4.92 5.42
CA GLY A 97 5.64 -5.26 4.24
C GLY A 97 7.07 -5.58 4.61
N THR A 98 7.70 -6.41 3.77
CA THR A 98 9.13 -6.67 3.85
C THR A 98 9.73 -6.44 2.47
N GLY A 99 10.85 -5.74 2.41
CA GLY A 99 11.54 -5.42 1.17
C GLY A 99 13.05 -5.33 1.37
N VAL A 100 13.75 -5.25 0.24
CA VAL A 100 15.21 -5.07 0.20
C VAL A 100 15.48 -3.79 -0.59
N PRO A 101 15.21 -2.60 -0.01
CA PRO A 101 15.36 -1.34 -0.73
C PRO A 101 16.84 -0.99 -0.99
N SER A 102 17.77 -1.66 -0.31
CA SER A 102 19.22 -1.55 -0.57
C SER A 102 19.87 -2.93 -0.61
N ALA A 103 20.96 -3.07 -1.38
CA ALA A 103 21.56 -4.35 -1.75
C ALA A 103 21.88 -5.33 -0.59
N ASN A 104 22.04 -4.82 0.64
CA ASN A 104 22.45 -5.61 1.79
C ASN A 104 21.58 -5.35 3.04
N ARG A 105 20.38 -4.76 2.90
CA ARG A 105 19.49 -4.49 4.05
C ARG A 105 18.07 -4.94 3.75
N THR A 106 17.54 -5.76 4.64
CA THR A 106 16.13 -6.14 4.68
C THR A 106 15.39 -5.21 5.61
N ASP A 107 14.32 -4.61 5.11
CA ASP A 107 13.48 -3.65 5.81
C ASP A 107 12.10 -4.29 5.99
N THR A 108 11.67 -4.47 7.22
CA THR A 108 10.31 -4.91 7.59
C THR A 108 9.57 -3.74 8.19
N LEU A 109 8.53 -3.26 7.52
CA LEU A 109 7.76 -2.09 7.91
C LEU A 109 6.36 -2.52 8.33
N THR A 110 5.87 -1.95 9.44
CA THR A 110 4.50 -2.12 9.92
C THR A 110 3.90 -0.75 10.21
N LEU A 111 2.78 -0.44 9.57
CA LEU A 111 1.97 0.74 9.86
C LEU A 111 0.70 0.30 10.55
N THR A 112 0.46 0.82 11.74
CA THR A 112 -0.80 0.65 12.46
C THR A 112 -1.40 2.01 12.71
N GLY A 113 -2.68 2.19 12.42
CA GLY A 113 -3.31 3.49 12.61
C GLY A 113 -4.83 3.46 12.51
N THR A 114 -5.40 4.65 12.56
CA THR A 114 -6.83 4.90 12.48
C THR A 114 -7.12 5.93 11.41
N TYR A 115 -8.12 5.64 10.58
CA TYR A 115 -8.70 6.55 9.62
C TYR A 115 -9.73 7.46 10.28
N LEU A 116 -9.59 8.77 10.03
CA LEU A 116 -10.49 9.80 10.48
C LEU A 116 -11.18 10.40 9.26
N ALA A 117 -12.50 10.21 9.19
CA ALA A 117 -13.33 10.77 8.13
C ALA A 117 -13.31 12.31 8.19
N PRO A 118 -13.46 12.98 7.04
CA PRO A 118 -13.57 14.43 7.00
C PRO A 118 -14.82 14.89 7.77
N LEU A 119 -14.70 15.99 8.52
CA LEU A 119 -15.87 16.65 9.08
C LEU A 119 -16.73 17.23 7.96
N ALA A 120 -18.06 17.20 8.14
CA ALA A 120 -19.06 17.47 7.12
C ALA A 120 -18.95 18.84 6.41
N ASP A 121 -18.21 19.81 6.98
CA ASP A 121 -18.11 21.19 6.51
C ASP A 121 -16.72 21.57 5.96
N GLY A 122 -16.06 20.64 5.25
CA GLY A 122 -14.80 20.93 4.56
C GLY A 122 -13.54 20.44 5.28
N GLY A 123 -13.66 19.42 6.13
CA GLY A 123 -12.50 18.70 6.66
C GLY A 123 -11.81 17.86 5.58
N THR A 124 -10.51 17.63 5.76
CA THR A 124 -9.75 16.66 4.96
C THR A 124 -9.68 15.34 5.72
N ALA A 125 -9.89 14.23 5.02
CA ALA A 125 -9.69 12.91 5.61
C ALA A 125 -8.24 12.77 6.10
N SER A 126 -8.03 12.10 7.23
CA SER A 126 -6.68 11.92 7.77
C SER A 126 -6.48 10.52 8.31
N ILE A 127 -5.22 10.12 8.43
CA ILE A 127 -4.79 8.90 9.11
C ILE A 127 -3.74 9.27 10.15
N ASN A 128 -3.83 8.66 11.33
CA ASN A 128 -2.84 8.82 12.37
C ASN A 128 -2.46 7.45 12.91
N GLY A 129 -1.22 7.27 13.34
CA GLY A 129 -0.75 5.97 13.76
C GLY A 129 0.71 5.93 14.17
N VAL A 130 1.26 4.72 14.16
CA VAL A 130 2.66 4.43 14.45
C VAL A 130 3.23 3.57 13.32
N LEU A 131 4.40 3.97 12.82
CA LEU A 131 5.24 3.17 11.97
C LEU A 131 6.28 2.46 12.85
N THR A 132 6.33 1.15 12.76
CA THR A 132 7.42 0.33 13.30
C THR A 132 8.24 -0.22 12.14
N GLY A 133 9.54 0.04 12.14
CA GLY A 133 10.47 -0.49 11.14
C GLY A 133 11.53 -1.35 11.79
N SER A 134 11.75 -2.56 11.29
CA SER A 134 12.83 -3.46 11.68
C SER A 134 13.79 -3.62 10.51
N TYR A 135 15.06 -3.29 10.73
CA TYR A 135 16.08 -3.30 9.69
C TYR A 135 17.15 -4.31 10.04
N ALA A 136 17.55 -5.13 9.07
CA ALA A 136 18.57 -6.14 9.26
C ALA A 136 19.54 -6.15 8.09
N ARG A 137 20.84 -6.16 8.37
CA ARG A 137 21.91 -6.38 7.41
C ARG A 137 22.64 -7.66 7.77
N ALA A 138 22.70 -8.61 6.84
CA ALA A 138 23.56 -9.76 7.00
C ALA A 138 25.03 -9.31 6.96
N SER A 139 25.85 -9.84 7.87
CA SER A 139 27.29 -9.61 7.94
C SER A 139 27.95 -10.87 8.47
N ASP A 140 29.14 -11.18 7.96
CA ASP A 140 29.93 -12.37 8.31
C ASP A 140 30.37 -12.39 9.79
N THR A 141 30.33 -11.24 10.46
CA THR A 141 30.76 -11.02 11.85
C THR A 141 29.63 -10.91 12.87
N GLY A 142 28.39 -11.23 12.48
CA GLY A 142 27.25 -11.26 13.41
C GLY A 142 26.20 -10.17 13.16
N GLY A 143 25.75 -10.05 11.90
CA GLY A 143 24.55 -9.33 11.43
C GLY A 143 24.00 -8.15 12.26
N GLN A 144 24.03 -6.95 11.71
CA GLN A 144 23.51 -5.76 12.38
C GLN A 144 21.99 -5.65 12.24
N ARG A 145 21.31 -5.31 13.33
CA ARG A 145 19.86 -5.10 13.38
C ARG A 145 19.52 -3.83 14.13
N CYS A 146 18.43 -3.18 13.74
CA CYS A 146 17.89 -2.06 14.48
C CYS A 146 16.37 -1.98 14.33
N ASN A 147 15.72 -1.27 15.25
CA ASN A 147 14.28 -1.01 15.20
C ASN A 147 14.00 0.48 15.38
N VAL A 148 13.02 0.98 14.64
CA VAL A 148 12.47 2.32 14.80
C VAL A 148 10.99 2.22 15.11
N SER A 149 10.51 3.15 15.93
CA SER A 149 9.09 3.38 16.16
C SER A 149 8.87 4.88 16.07
N SER A 150 8.03 5.32 15.13
CA SER A 150 7.74 6.74 14.93
C SER A 150 6.25 6.94 14.76
N PRO A 151 5.61 7.77 15.61
CA PRO A 151 4.26 8.26 15.35
C PRO A 151 4.20 8.98 14.01
N PHE A 152 3.08 8.83 13.31
CA PHE A 152 2.82 9.58 12.08
C PHE A 152 1.41 10.15 12.05
N SER A 153 1.25 11.24 11.32
CA SER A 153 -0.01 11.79 10.87
C SER A 153 0.04 11.99 9.36
N ALA A 154 -1.11 11.92 8.69
CA ALA A 154 -1.18 12.20 7.27
C ALA A 154 -2.56 12.69 6.87
N THR A 155 -2.60 13.75 6.08
CA THR A 155 -3.81 14.26 5.46
C THR A 155 -3.91 13.75 4.03
N ARG A 156 -5.14 13.48 3.58
CA ARG A 156 -5.40 13.15 2.18
C ARG A 156 -5.15 14.37 1.29
N ASP A 157 -4.44 14.15 0.19
CA ASP A 157 -4.26 15.14 -0.88
C ASP A 157 -5.54 15.35 -1.72
#